data_AF-A0A3D1BNT1-F1
#
_entry.id   AF-A0A3D1BNT1-F1
#
_cell.length_a   1.000
_cell.length_b   1.000
_cell.length_c   1.000
_cell.angle_alpha   90.00
_cell.angle_beta   90.00
_cell.angle_gamma   90.00
#
_symmetry.space_group_name_H-M   'P 1'
#
loop_
_entity.id
_entity.type
_entity.pdbx_description
1 polymer ?
#
loop_
_entity_poly.entity_id
_entity_poly.type
_entity_poly.pdbx_seq_one_letter_code
_entity_poly.pdbx_strand_id
1 'polypeptide(L)'
;MQKDRYSLPYPDHLINYLILKYLTEIKISPVSNYAILYEFLAYTLTHNNAYSIIKIITYFQRDLKTTYISIYFDHLYVIVDIETTGGSPWKERITEIAIYIYDGKKIIDEFCSLVNPERNIPHFVTNLTGITNEMVEESPRFYEIAKDIVGITDGKTLVAHNAKFDYSFIRQEFKNLGYSYKRKLLDTVSLSRKLFPGHSSYSLGNLCKEPGIEINDRHRASGDAMATVKLFELLLEADEESYMPCIIRNSKISKLNPSLDSKKLDDIPEEPGVYYFYNTDKQLIYIGKSKNIHQRVMSHLSNNTSKRAMKMRDEIVDIDYELTGNELIALLKESEEIKQNKPVYNRAQRRNGYTWGVFSSRNDKGYIVFEIKNIRGRNIHPLSVFTSRGSARSSIRSLVDKYELCQQLCGLYKSDNGCFQRQVGICRLWRF
;
A
#
# COMPACT_ATOMS: atom_id res chain seq x y z
N MET A 1 -54.48 46.89 -5.12
CA MET A 1 -53.34 47.73 -4.70
C MET A 1 -52.75 47.10 -3.44
N GLN A 2 -51.63 46.39 -3.57
CA GLN A 2 -50.28 46.84 -3.14
C GLN A 2 -50.20 47.06 -1.62
N LYS A 3 -49.55 46.16 -0.88
CA LYS A 3 -48.11 46.19 -0.51
C LYS A 3 -47.77 47.41 0.36
N ASP A 4 -47.41 47.15 1.62
CA ASP A 4 -46.09 47.45 2.22
C ASP A 4 -46.12 47.11 3.72
N ARG A 5 -45.29 46.16 4.18
CA ARG A 5 -43.92 46.27 4.72
C ARG A 5 -43.91 46.31 6.25
N TYR A 6 -43.39 45.23 6.84
CA TYR A 6 -42.51 45.33 8.00
C TYR A 6 -41.27 44.48 7.72
N SER A 7 -40.19 45.17 7.38
CA SER A 7 -38.82 44.69 7.39
C SER A 7 -38.30 44.75 8.83
N LEU A 8 -37.72 43.66 9.33
CA LEU A 8 -36.88 43.67 10.53
C LEU A 8 -35.39 43.63 10.13
N PRO A 9 -34.48 44.17 10.97
CA PRO A 9 -33.33 44.90 10.48
C PRO A 9 -32.02 44.29 10.99
N TYR A 10 -31.50 43.24 10.37
CA TYR A 10 -30.09 42.91 10.53
C TYR A 10 -29.54 42.33 9.23
N PRO A 11 -28.47 42.90 8.66
CA PRO A 11 -27.87 42.34 7.45
C PRO A 11 -27.29 40.96 7.78
N ASP A 12 -27.47 39.98 6.88
CA ASP A 12 -26.98 38.59 7.00
C ASP A 12 -25.49 38.48 7.39
N HIS A 13 -24.73 39.55 7.15
CA HIS A 13 -23.35 39.69 7.59
C HIS A 13 -23.17 39.72 9.12
N LEU A 14 -24.13 40.24 9.90
CA LEU A 14 -24.02 40.27 11.37
C LEU A 14 -24.25 38.88 11.98
N ILE A 15 -25.15 38.09 11.40
CA ILE A 15 -25.39 36.70 11.82
C ILE A 15 -24.20 35.83 11.45
N ASN A 16 -23.66 35.95 10.23
CA ASN A 16 -22.45 35.25 9.84
C ASN A 16 -21.21 35.70 10.64
N TYR A 17 -21.12 36.99 11.00
CA TYR A 17 -20.05 37.51 11.87
C TYR A 17 -20.16 36.97 13.30
N LEU A 18 -21.38 36.88 13.86
CA LEU A 18 -21.60 36.29 15.18
C LEU A 18 -21.32 34.79 15.19
N ILE A 19 -21.72 34.05 14.15
CA ILE A 19 -21.40 32.62 13.99
C ILE A 19 -19.90 32.40 13.88
N LEU A 20 -19.20 33.20 13.07
CA LEU A 20 -17.74 33.10 12.93
C LEU A 20 -17.02 33.49 14.22
N LYS A 21 -17.45 34.56 14.91
CA LYS A 21 -16.88 34.97 16.20
C LYS A 21 -17.08 33.90 17.28
N TYR A 22 -18.25 33.26 17.33
CA TYR A 22 -18.57 32.21 18.30
C TYR A 22 -17.81 30.91 18.04
N LEU A 23 -17.57 30.56 16.77
CA LEU A 23 -16.78 29.39 16.37
C LEU A 23 -15.27 29.60 16.57
N THR A 24 -14.78 30.84 16.56
CA THR A 24 -13.34 31.13 16.77
C THR A 24 -12.91 31.27 18.22
N GLU A 25 -13.83 31.55 19.16
CA GLU A 25 -13.47 31.83 20.57
C GLU A 25 -13.60 30.59 21.51
N ILE A 26 -14.20 29.48 21.08
CA ILE A 26 -14.41 28.30 21.94
C ILE A 26 -13.42 27.17 21.60
N LYS A 27 -12.31 27.10 22.35
CA LYS A 27 -11.53 25.87 22.52
C LYS A 27 -12.18 25.01 23.61
N ILE A 28 -13.15 24.14 23.29
CA ILE A 28 -13.74 23.22 24.29
C ILE A 28 -13.92 21.81 23.71
N SER A 29 -13.56 20.83 24.55
CA SER A 29 -13.54 19.37 24.35
C SER A 29 -14.92 18.74 24.02
N PRO A 30 -14.95 17.53 23.39
CA PRO A 30 -16.15 16.96 22.74
C PRO A 30 -17.31 16.56 23.67
N VAL A 31 -17.15 16.66 24.99
CA VAL A 31 -18.13 16.09 25.95
C VAL A 31 -19.29 17.06 26.27
N SER A 32 -19.21 18.34 25.89
CA SER A 32 -20.21 19.36 26.31
C SER A 32 -21.40 19.59 25.36
N ASN A 33 -21.66 18.69 24.41
CA ASN A 33 -22.52 18.99 23.26
C ASN A 33 -24.04 18.96 23.50
N TYR A 34 -24.53 18.48 24.65
CA TYR A 34 -25.99 18.36 24.85
C TYR A 34 -26.62 19.64 25.43
N ALA A 35 -25.95 20.35 26.34
CA ALA A 35 -26.52 21.54 26.98
C ALA A 35 -26.67 22.73 26.01
N ILE A 36 -25.67 22.93 25.14
CA ILE A 36 -25.63 24.05 24.18
C ILE A 36 -26.68 23.86 23.07
N LEU A 37 -26.95 22.61 22.67
CA LEU A 37 -27.97 22.29 21.69
C LEU A 37 -29.39 22.61 22.19
N TYR A 38 -29.67 22.37 23.47
CA TYR A 38 -30.96 22.69 24.10
C TYR A 38 -31.20 24.20 24.22
N GLU A 39 -30.18 24.98 24.60
CA GLU A 39 -30.29 26.44 24.67
C GLU A 39 -30.47 27.08 23.28
N PHE A 40 -29.80 26.55 22.26
CA PHE A 40 -29.93 27.05 20.88
C PHE A 40 -31.29 26.69 20.25
N LEU A 41 -31.84 25.50 20.55
CA LEU A 41 -33.20 25.12 20.16
C LEU A 41 -34.27 25.95 20.88
N ALA A 42 -34.09 26.23 22.19
CA ALA A 42 -35.01 27.08 22.94
C ALA A 42 -35.04 28.54 22.44
N TYR A 43 -33.88 29.08 22.04
CA TYR A 43 -33.78 30.42 21.47
C TYR A 43 -34.39 30.53 20.06
N THR A 44 -34.24 29.50 19.23
CA THR A 44 -34.81 29.48 17.87
C THR A 44 -36.32 29.25 17.84
N LEU A 45 -36.86 28.48 18.80
CA LEU A 45 -38.31 28.27 18.98
C LEU A 45 -39.06 29.55 19.38
N THR A 46 -38.38 30.52 19.99
CA THR A 46 -39.01 31.75 20.51
C THR A 46 -39.02 32.93 19.52
N HIS A 47 -38.19 32.90 18.46
CA HIS A 47 -37.91 34.12 17.67
C HIS A 47 -37.97 33.97 16.13
N ASN A 48 -38.34 32.81 15.56
CA ASN A 48 -38.32 32.65 14.10
C ASN A 48 -39.53 31.90 13.50
N ASN A 49 -39.85 32.26 12.26
CA ASN A 49 -40.96 31.72 11.48
C ASN A 49 -40.77 30.20 11.22
N ALA A 50 -41.85 29.43 11.37
CA ALA A 50 -41.86 27.96 11.42
C ALA A 50 -41.14 27.27 10.24
N TYR A 51 -41.06 27.93 9.09
CA TYR A 51 -40.43 27.40 7.88
C TYR A 51 -38.91 27.24 7.99
N SER A 52 -38.22 28.17 8.68
CA SER A 52 -36.77 28.11 8.89
C SER A 52 -36.40 27.04 9.93
N ILE A 53 -37.27 26.87 10.93
CA ILE A 53 -37.15 25.84 11.97
C ILE A 53 -37.30 24.44 11.36
N ILE A 54 -38.29 24.23 10.48
CA ILE A 54 -38.46 22.95 9.77
C ILE A 54 -37.24 22.64 8.93
N LYS A 55 -36.65 23.62 8.22
CA LYS A 55 -35.46 23.37 7.38
C LYS A 55 -34.23 23.00 8.21
N ILE A 56 -34.02 23.66 9.35
CA ILE A 56 -32.93 23.34 10.29
C ILE A 56 -33.17 21.99 10.95
N ILE A 57 -34.37 21.70 11.45
CA ILE A 57 -34.72 20.39 12.02
C ILE A 57 -34.60 19.29 10.97
N THR A 58 -34.96 19.52 9.70
CA THR A 58 -34.83 18.51 8.65
C THR A 58 -33.37 18.30 8.27
N TYR A 59 -32.56 19.35 8.23
CA TYR A 59 -31.11 19.26 7.99
C TYR A 59 -30.41 18.53 9.14
N PHE A 60 -30.69 18.90 10.39
CA PHE A 60 -30.16 18.25 11.58
C PHE A 60 -30.75 16.87 11.83
N GLN A 61 -32.00 16.57 11.49
CA GLN A 61 -32.53 15.19 11.56
C GLN A 61 -31.91 14.31 10.49
N ARG A 62 -31.52 14.88 9.34
CA ARG A 62 -30.83 14.15 8.27
C ARG A 62 -29.36 13.92 8.63
N ASP A 63 -28.67 14.90 9.20
CA ASP A 63 -27.31 14.72 9.75
C ASP A 63 -27.32 13.87 11.02
N LEU A 64 -28.22 14.08 11.98
CA LEU A 64 -28.37 13.23 13.15
C LEU A 64 -28.79 11.83 12.75
N LYS A 65 -29.70 11.59 11.78
CA LYS A 65 -29.94 10.23 11.29
C LYS A 65 -28.72 9.67 10.57
N THR A 66 -28.00 10.43 9.75
CA THR A 66 -26.83 9.89 9.02
C THR A 66 -25.67 9.60 9.98
N THR A 67 -25.49 10.43 11.01
CA THR A 67 -24.52 10.26 12.10
C THR A 67 -24.97 9.20 13.11
N TYR A 68 -26.23 9.15 13.56
CA TYR A 68 -26.76 8.05 14.41
C TYR A 68 -26.81 6.72 13.67
N ILE A 69 -27.23 6.67 12.40
CA ILE A 69 -27.24 5.46 11.57
C ILE A 69 -25.79 5.04 11.24
N SER A 70 -24.85 5.98 11.12
CA SER A 70 -23.42 5.67 11.02
C SER A 70 -22.78 5.22 12.34
N ILE A 71 -23.33 5.63 13.51
CA ILE A 71 -22.84 5.23 14.84
C ILE A 71 -23.47 3.89 15.28
N TYR A 72 -24.64 3.53 14.75
CA TYR A 72 -25.34 2.25 14.95
C TYR A 72 -25.29 1.33 13.72
N PHE A 73 -24.19 1.32 12.98
CA PHE A 73 -23.89 0.08 12.26
C PHE A 73 -23.52 -0.95 13.32
N ASP A 74 -24.35 -1.98 13.48
CA ASP A 74 -23.93 -3.25 14.05
C ASP A 74 -22.68 -3.67 13.26
N HIS A 75 -21.50 -3.38 13.83
CA HIS A 75 -20.24 -3.73 13.22
C HIS A 75 -20.11 -5.23 13.34
N LEU A 76 -20.55 -5.95 12.32
CA LEU A 76 -20.41 -7.40 12.27
C LEU A 76 -18.93 -7.75 12.13
N TYR A 77 -18.49 -8.62 13.02
CA TYR A 77 -17.17 -9.23 13.03
C TYR A 77 -17.26 -10.65 12.49
N VAL A 78 -16.19 -11.10 11.86
CA VAL A 78 -16.01 -12.51 11.48
C VAL A 78 -14.73 -13.00 12.11
N ILE A 79 -14.85 -13.82 13.16
CA ILE A 79 -13.71 -14.40 13.86
C ILE A 79 -13.30 -15.64 13.08
N VAL A 80 -12.05 -15.66 12.62
CA VAL A 80 -11.53 -16.70 11.73
C VAL A 80 -10.33 -17.37 12.36
N ASP A 81 -10.26 -18.69 12.21
CA ASP A 81 -9.07 -19.49 12.47
C ASP A 81 -8.97 -20.57 11.37
N ILE A 82 -7.74 -20.98 11.05
CA ILE A 82 -7.48 -22.01 10.03
C ILE A 82 -6.44 -23.02 10.50
N GLU A 83 -6.58 -24.25 10.02
CA GLU A 83 -5.48 -25.23 10.05
C GLU A 83 -4.90 -25.40 8.65
N THR A 84 -3.61 -25.74 8.59
CA THR A 84 -2.84 -25.73 7.34
C THR A 84 -1.85 -26.89 7.24
N THR A 85 -1.44 -27.24 6.03
CA THR A 85 -0.41 -28.27 5.80
C THR A 85 1.00 -27.85 6.24
N GLY A 86 1.18 -26.63 6.77
CA GLY A 86 2.43 -26.11 7.31
C GLY A 86 2.46 -24.58 7.36
N GLY A 87 3.59 -23.98 7.75
CA GLY A 87 3.62 -22.55 8.13
C GLY A 87 3.80 -21.50 7.01
N SER A 88 3.73 -21.87 5.72
CA SER A 88 3.99 -20.91 4.63
C SER A 88 2.84 -20.83 3.62
N PRO A 89 2.15 -19.69 3.45
CA PRO A 89 0.98 -19.59 2.56
C PRO A 89 1.35 -19.83 1.08
N TRP A 90 2.59 -19.55 0.68
CA TRP A 90 3.05 -19.73 -0.71
C TRP A 90 3.29 -21.19 -1.09
N LYS A 91 3.47 -22.06 -0.09
CA LYS A 91 3.84 -23.45 -0.28
C LYS A 91 2.80 -24.40 0.26
N GLU A 92 2.05 -24.02 1.27
CA GLU A 92 1.13 -24.86 2.03
C GLU A 92 -0.33 -24.46 1.77
N ARG A 93 -1.26 -25.34 2.14
CA ARG A 93 -2.69 -25.21 1.83
C ARG A 93 -3.54 -25.32 3.10
N ILE A 94 -4.75 -24.78 3.04
CA ILE A 94 -5.71 -24.84 4.15
C ILE A 94 -6.30 -26.26 4.25
N THR A 95 -6.40 -26.78 5.47
CA THR A 95 -6.99 -28.11 5.79
C THR A 95 -8.26 -28.01 6.62
N GLU A 96 -8.46 -26.90 7.32
CA GLU A 96 -9.69 -26.58 8.06
C GLU A 96 -9.86 -25.07 8.10
N ILE A 97 -11.11 -24.61 8.07
CA ILE A 97 -11.46 -23.20 8.29
C ILE A 97 -12.67 -23.12 9.21
N ALA A 98 -12.58 -22.25 10.21
CA ALA A 98 -13.70 -21.89 11.07
C ALA A 98 -13.94 -20.38 11.01
N ILE A 99 -15.21 -19.99 10.88
CA ILE A 99 -15.66 -18.60 10.82
C ILE A 99 -16.87 -18.45 11.73
N TYR A 100 -16.77 -17.63 12.77
CA TYR A 100 -17.91 -17.23 13.60
C TYR A 100 -18.31 -15.80 13.29
N ILE A 101 -19.59 -15.57 12.98
CA ILE A 101 -20.13 -14.23 12.78
C ILE A 101 -20.59 -13.69 14.13
N TYR A 102 -20.10 -12.52 14.51
CA TYR A 102 -20.30 -11.93 15.82
C TYR A 102 -20.82 -10.50 15.69
N ASP A 103 -21.89 -10.15 16.41
CA ASP A 103 -22.55 -8.84 16.32
C ASP A 103 -22.00 -7.78 17.30
N GLY A 104 -20.97 -8.14 18.07
CA GLY A 104 -20.47 -7.31 19.17
C GLY A 104 -20.99 -7.74 20.54
N LYS A 105 -21.99 -8.62 20.61
CA LYS A 105 -22.58 -9.16 21.85
C LYS A 105 -22.74 -10.68 21.86
N LYS A 106 -23.00 -11.30 20.71
CA LYS A 106 -23.20 -12.74 20.57
C LYS A 106 -22.82 -13.24 19.18
N ILE A 107 -22.58 -14.54 19.09
CA ILE A 107 -22.46 -15.25 17.82
C ILE A 107 -23.85 -15.30 17.17
N ILE A 108 -23.94 -14.89 15.91
CA ILE A 108 -25.18 -14.90 15.13
C ILE A 108 -25.21 -16.00 14.07
N ASP A 109 -24.05 -16.50 13.66
CA ASP A 109 -23.92 -17.59 12.70
C ASP A 109 -22.51 -18.19 12.75
N GLU A 110 -22.33 -19.39 12.19
CA GLU A 110 -21.05 -20.07 12.11
C GLU A 110 -20.88 -20.83 10.78
N PHE A 111 -19.62 -20.94 10.34
CA PHE A 111 -19.22 -21.76 9.21
C PHE A 111 -17.93 -22.49 9.57
N CYS A 112 -18.00 -23.82 9.63
CA CYS A 112 -16.84 -24.67 9.86
C CYS A 112 -16.76 -25.72 8.74
N SER A 113 -15.58 -25.90 8.16
CA SER A 113 -15.35 -26.91 7.13
C SER A 113 -13.93 -27.45 7.22
N LEU A 114 -13.80 -28.78 7.14
CA LEU A 114 -12.57 -29.39 6.65
C LEU A 114 -12.41 -29.02 5.16
N VAL A 115 -11.17 -28.93 4.71
CA VAL A 115 -10.83 -28.54 3.35
C VAL A 115 -9.87 -29.55 2.78
N ASN A 116 -10.17 -30.10 1.61
CA ASN A 116 -9.22 -30.92 0.87
C ASN A 116 -8.09 -30.02 0.34
N PRO A 117 -6.85 -30.16 0.83
CA PRO A 117 -5.73 -29.30 0.43
C PRO A 117 -5.14 -29.68 -0.93
N GLU A 118 -5.68 -30.72 -1.58
CA GLU A 118 -5.19 -31.34 -2.82
C GLU A 118 -3.72 -31.80 -2.73
N ARG A 119 -3.30 -32.22 -1.53
CA ARG A 119 -1.94 -32.70 -1.23
C ARG A 119 -1.91 -33.49 0.08
N ASN A 120 -0.82 -34.21 0.32
CA ASN A 120 -0.60 -34.88 1.59
C ASN A 120 -0.33 -33.88 2.72
N ILE A 121 -1.01 -34.11 3.85
CA ILE A 121 -0.77 -33.49 5.16
C ILE A 121 0.42 -34.23 5.81
N PRO A 122 1.52 -33.53 6.14
CA PRO A 122 2.66 -34.15 6.81
C PRO A 122 2.30 -34.68 8.20
N HIS A 123 2.89 -35.82 8.61
CA HIS A 123 2.61 -36.43 9.92
C HIS A 123 2.78 -35.49 11.12
N PHE A 124 3.74 -34.57 11.09
CA PHE A 124 3.94 -33.62 12.19
C PHE A 124 2.75 -32.65 12.34
N VAL A 125 2.06 -32.31 11.24
CA VAL A 125 0.86 -31.45 11.26
C VAL A 125 -0.32 -32.26 11.77
N THR A 126 -0.49 -33.51 11.32
CA THR A 126 -1.52 -34.41 11.82
C THR A 126 -1.38 -34.64 13.33
N ASN A 127 -0.15 -34.80 13.84
CA ASN A 127 0.08 -34.94 15.29
C ASN A 127 -0.25 -33.66 16.07
N LEU A 128 -0.17 -32.49 15.43
CA LEU A 128 -0.47 -31.20 16.06
C LEU A 128 -1.97 -30.90 16.07
N THR A 129 -2.63 -31.12 14.94
CA THR A 129 -4.02 -30.68 14.67
C THR A 129 -5.05 -31.80 14.78
N GLY A 130 -4.61 -33.06 14.75
CA GLY A 130 -5.48 -34.23 14.66
C GLY A 130 -6.10 -34.46 13.28
N ILE A 131 -5.86 -33.58 12.29
CA ILE A 131 -6.43 -33.71 10.94
C ILE A 131 -5.61 -34.71 10.13
N THR A 132 -6.25 -35.81 9.73
CA THR A 132 -5.63 -36.86 8.91
C THR A 132 -5.93 -36.68 7.42
N ASN A 133 -5.17 -37.36 6.56
CA ASN A 133 -5.40 -37.30 5.11
C ASN A 133 -6.78 -37.88 4.74
N GLU A 134 -7.22 -38.90 5.46
CA GLU A 134 -8.51 -39.57 5.26
C GLU A 134 -9.68 -38.66 5.62
N MET A 135 -9.53 -37.78 6.62
CA MET A 135 -10.57 -36.82 7.00
C MET A 135 -10.84 -35.78 5.90
N VAL A 136 -9.78 -35.36 5.20
CA VAL A 136 -9.86 -34.30 4.19
C VAL A 136 -10.07 -34.83 2.77
N GLU A 137 -10.00 -36.14 2.54
CA GLU A 137 -10.07 -36.75 1.21
C GLU A 137 -11.38 -36.41 0.49
N GLU A 138 -12.51 -36.62 1.18
CA GLU A 138 -13.87 -36.34 0.67
C GLU A 138 -14.38 -34.96 1.09
N SER A 139 -13.55 -34.15 1.75
CA SER A 139 -13.90 -32.79 2.13
C SER A 139 -13.92 -31.85 0.91
N PRO A 140 -14.69 -30.75 0.94
CA PRO A 140 -14.70 -29.81 -0.17
C PRO A 140 -13.32 -29.18 -0.38
N ARG A 141 -12.97 -28.93 -1.62
CA ARG A 141 -11.77 -28.16 -1.98
C ARG A 141 -12.03 -26.69 -1.75
N PHE A 142 -10.98 -25.90 -1.58
CA PHE A 142 -11.12 -24.47 -1.28
C PHE A 142 -12.00 -23.72 -2.30
N TYR A 143 -11.89 -24.03 -3.60
CA TYR A 143 -12.70 -23.35 -4.62
C TYR A 143 -14.20 -23.62 -4.51
N GLU A 144 -14.60 -24.73 -3.89
CA GLU A 144 -16.01 -25.10 -3.71
C GLU A 144 -16.67 -24.26 -2.62
N ILE A 145 -15.91 -23.91 -1.56
CA ILE A 145 -16.37 -23.05 -0.45
C ILE A 145 -16.00 -21.57 -0.61
N ALA A 146 -15.21 -21.23 -1.63
CA ALA A 146 -14.69 -19.87 -1.83
C ALA A 146 -15.78 -18.80 -1.92
N LYS A 147 -16.90 -19.11 -2.60
CA LYS A 147 -18.02 -18.18 -2.75
C LYS A 147 -18.70 -17.90 -1.40
N ASP A 148 -18.87 -18.92 -0.57
CA ASP A 148 -19.50 -18.80 0.73
C ASP A 148 -18.61 -17.98 1.67
N ILE A 149 -17.30 -18.25 1.69
CA ILE A 149 -16.33 -17.45 2.46
C ILE A 149 -16.39 -15.97 2.04
N VAL A 150 -16.46 -15.67 0.74
CA VAL A 150 -16.61 -14.28 0.27
C VAL A 150 -17.88 -13.67 0.82
N GLY A 151 -19.03 -14.33 0.67
CA GLY A 151 -20.33 -13.83 1.13
C GLY A 151 -20.41 -13.63 2.65
N ILE A 152 -19.91 -14.61 3.42
CA ILE A 152 -19.86 -14.55 4.88
C ILE A 152 -19.01 -13.37 5.34
N THR A 153 -17.84 -13.15 4.72
CA THR A 153 -16.90 -12.11 5.17
C THR A 153 -17.14 -10.74 4.55
N ASP A 154 -18.02 -10.61 3.56
CA ASP A 154 -18.23 -9.34 2.86
C ASP A 154 -18.83 -8.27 3.75
N GLY A 155 -18.26 -7.06 3.68
CA GLY A 155 -18.66 -5.91 4.50
C GLY A 155 -18.30 -6.00 5.99
N LYS A 156 -17.71 -7.11 6.46
CA LYS A 156 -17.42 -7.39 7.88
C LYS A 156 -15.94 -7.20 8.21
N THR A 157 -15.64 -7.02 9.50
CA THR A 157 -14.26 -6.96 9.99
C THR A 157 -13.78 -8.36 10.33
N LEU A 158 -12.72 -8.83 9.67
CA LEU A 158 -12.11 -10.13 9.95
C LEU A 158 -11.21 -10.02 11.18
N VAL A 159 -11.54 -10.80 12.21
CA VAL A 159 -10.84 -10.87 13.48
C VAL A 159 -10.14 -12.22 13.56
N ALA A 160 -8.89 -12.26 14.03
CA ALA A 160 -8.18 -13.52 14.25
C ALA A 160 -7.05 -13.33 15.27
N HIS A 161 -6.62 -14.41 15.91
CA HIS A 161 -5.52 -14.39 16.87
C HIS A 161 -4.19 -14.61 16.14
N ASN A 162 -3.42 -13.53 15.94
CA ASN A 162 -2.33 -13.44 14.95
C ASN A 162 -2.87 -13.38 13.50
N ALA A 163 -3.88 -12.54 13.27
CA ALA A 163 -4.65 -12.44 12.03
C ALA A 163 -3.85 -12.37 10.72
N LYS A 164 -2.59 -11.91 10.75
CA LYS A 164 -1.72 -11.90 9.58
C LYS A 164 -1.48 -13.31 9.03
N PHE A 165 -1.40 -14.32 9.88
CA PHE A 165 -1.18 -15.70 9.49
C PHE A 165 -2.38 -16.20 8.67
N ASP A 166 -3.56 -16.27 9.29
CA ASP A 166 -4.80 -16.80 8.71
C ASP A 166 -5.17 -16.06 7.42
N TYR A 167 -5.15 -14.73 7.50
CA TYR A 167 -5.47 -13.89 6.36
C TYR A 167 -4.52 -14.09 5.18
N SER A 168 -3.23 -14.36 5.43
CA SER A 168 -2.28 -14.58 4.35
C SER A 168 -2.53 -15.87 3.58
N PHE A 169 -3.01 -16.93 4.25
CA PHE A 169 -3.41 -18.18 3.62
C PHE A 169 -4.70 -18.02 2.83
N ILE A 170 -5.75 -17.44 3.45
CA ILE A 170 -7.03 -17.19 2.78
C ILE A 170 -6.79 -16.34 1.52
N ARG A 171 -6.01 -15.27 1.64
CA ARG A 171 -5.65 -14.41 0.52
C ARG A 171 -4.90 -15.16 -0.58
N GLN A 172 -3.99 -16.08 -0.21
CA GLN A 172 -3.23 -16.85 -1.19
C GLN A 172 -4.10 -17.88 -1.91
N GLU A 173 -5.02 -18.54 -1.22
CA GLU A 173 -6.00 -19.46 -1.85
C GLU A 173 -6.89 -18.70 -2.85
N PHE A 174 -7.45 -17.54 -2.45
CA PHE A 174 -8.21 -16.70 -3.40
C PHE A 174 -7.36 -16.19 -4.57
N LYS A 175 -6.10 -15.83 -4.32
CA LYS A 175 -5.18 -15.40 -5.38
C LYS A 175 -4.92 -16.52 -6.38
N ASN A 176 -4.83 -17.78 -5.94
CA ASN A 176 -4.70 -18.94 -6.84
C ASN A 176 -5.94 -19.10 -7.74
N LEU A 177 -7.12 -18.67 -7.26
CA LEU A 177 -8.36 -18.63 -8.04
C LEU A 177 -8.52 -17.36 -8.89
N GLY A 178 -7.53 -16.46 -8.89
CA GLY A 178 -7.59 -15.19 -9.62
C GLY A 178 -8.46 -14.12 -8.95
N TYR A 179 -8.86 -14.30 -7.69
CA TYR A 179 -9.68 -13.36 -6.94
C TYR A 179 -8.85 -12.49 -5.98
N SER A 180 -9.08 -11.18 -6.00
CA SER A 180 -8.39 -10.24 -5.12
C SER A 180 -9.13 -10.12 -3.78
N TYR A 181 -8.82 -11.02 -2.85
CA TYR A 181 -9.42 -11.01 -1.52
C TYR A 181 -8.88 -9.86 -0.65
N LYS A 182 -9.77 -8.94 -0.28
CA LYS A 182 -9.50 -7.79 0.58
C LYS A 182 -10.56 -7.66 1.68
N ARG A 183 -10.14 -7.69 2.95
CA ARG A 183 -10.99 -7.46 4.13
C ARG A 183 -10.32 -6.52 5.12
N LYS A 184 -11.13 -5.81 5.91
CA LYS A 184 -10.66 -5.12 7.12
C LYS A 184 -10.21 -6.18 8.12
N LEU A 185 -9.08 -5.96 8.77
CA LEU A 185 -8.48 -6.92 9.70
C LEU A 185 -8.48 -6.37 11.12
N LEU A 186 -8.57 -7.24 12.12
CA LEU A 186 -8.28 -6.95 13.53
C LEU A 186 -7.53 -8.16 14.10
N ASP A 187 -6.43 -7.90 14.81
CA ASP A 187 -5.61 -8.93 15.43
C ASP A 187 -5.75 -8.81 16.93
N THR A 188 -6.29 -9.85 17.56
CA THR A 188 -6.49 -9.87 19.00
C THR A 188 -5.15 -9.81 19.74
N VAL A 189 -4.04 -10.33 19.19
CA VAL A 189 -2.71 -10.22 19.82
C VAL A 189 -2.30 -8.75 19.94
N SER A 190 -2.50 -7.99 18.87
CA SER A 190 -2.18 -6.57 18.83
C SER A 190 -3.08 -5.76 19.78
N LEU A 191 -4.37 -6.11 19.85
CA LEU A 191 -5.32 -5.48 20.76
C LEU A 191 -5.03 -5.81 22.23
N SER A 192 -4.78 -7.09 22.55
CA SER A 192 -4.42 -7.54 23.90
C SER A 192 -3.13 -6.90 24.40
N ARG A 193 -2.11 -6.70 23.56
CA ARG A 193 -0.89 -5.96 23.98
C ARG A 193 -1.15 -4.53 24.40
N LYS A 194 -2.15 -3.89 23.80
CA LYS A 194 -2.54 -2.51 24.10
C LYS A 194 -3.37 -2.43 25.37
N LEU A 195 -4.39 -3.28 25.49
CA LEU A 195 -5.36 -3.25 26.60
C LEU A 195 -4.83 -3.95 27.85
N PHE A 196 -4.05 -5.03 27.68
CA PHE A 196 -3.47 -5.82 28.77
C PHE A 196 -1.94 -5.86 28.62
N PRO A 197 -1.23 -4.76 28.91
CA PRO A 197 0.24 -4.74 28.84
C PRO A 197 0.86 -5.57 29.98
N GLY A 198 1.99 -6.22 29.72
CA GLY A 198 2.83 -6.85 30.75
C GLY A 198 2.80 -8.38 30.82
N HIS A 199 2.01 -9.06 29.98
CA HIS A 199 2.06 -10.54 29.91
C HIS A 199 3.40 -11.03 29.33
N SER A 200 3.90 -12.14 29.88
CA SER A 200 5.11 -12.81 29.40
C SER A 200 4.93 -13.45 28.01
N SER A 201 3.69 -13.76 27.64
CA SER A 201 3.33 -14.31 26.35
C SER A 201 1.88 -13.95 26.00
N TYR A 202 1.65 -13.65 24.73
CA TYR A 202 0.34 -13.29 24.17
C TYR A 202 -0.22 -14.39 23.27
N SER A 203 0.21 -15.64 23.44
CA SER A 203 -0.45 -16.76 22.77
C SER A 203 -1.87 -16.95 23.29
N LEU A 204 -2.77 -17.45 22.45
CA LEU A 204 -4.18 -17.68 22.79
C LEU A 204 -4.31 -18.44 24.11
N GLY A 205 -3.62 -19.58 24.22
CA GLY A 205 -3.62 -20.39 25.44
C GLY A 205 -3.05 -19.72 26.69
N ASN A 206 -2.24 -18.66 26.59
CA ASN A 206 -1.79 -17.92 27.78
C ASN A 206 -2.74 -16.78 28.13
N LEU A 207 -3.30 -16.09 27.13
CA LEU A 207 -4.30 -15.04 27.36
C LEU A 207 -5.63 -15.59 27.86
N CYS A 208 -5.98 -16.83 27.51
CA CYS A 208 -7.20 -17.48 27.98
C CYS A 208 -7.11 -17.98 29.44
N LYS A 209 -5.90 -18.18 29.99
CA LYS A 209 -5.72 -18.77 31.34
C LYS A 209 -6.26 -17.90 32.46
N GLU A 210 -5.83 -16.63 32.50
CA GLU A 210 -6.19 -15.69 33.56
C GLU A 210 -7.70 -15.41 33.63
N PRO A 211 -8.42 -15.17 32.50
CA PRO A 211 -9.88 -15.01 32.52
C PRO A 211 -10.64 -16.33 32.64
N GLY A 212 -9.97 -17.50 32.70
CA GLY A 212 -10.64 -18.79 32.80
C GLY A 212 -11.38 -19.23 31.53
N ILE A 213 -10.94 -18.77 30.35
CA ILE A 213 -11.50 -19.21 29.07
C ILE A 213 -11.01 -20.63 28.77
N GLU A 214 -11.92 -21.60 28.79
CA GLU A 214 -11.64 -22.96 28.35
C GLU A 214 -11.47 -23.02 26.82
N ILE A 215 -10.35 -23.62 26.39
CA ILE A 215 -10.08 -23.94 24.98
C ILE A 215 -10.40 -25.41 24.78
N ASN A 216 -11.59 -25.68 24.27
CA ASN A 216 -12.00 -27.03 23.86
C ASN A 216 -11.39 -27.33 22.49
N ASP A 217 -10.96 -28.57 22.27
CA ASP A 217 -10.36 -29.02 21.00
C ASP A 217 -9.21 -28.13 20.51
N ARG A 218 -8.24 -27.85 21.39
CA ARG A 218 -7.06 -27.05 21.06
C ARG A 218 -6.36 -27.60 19.82
N HIS A 219 -5.96 -26.71 18.90
CA HIS A 219 -5.42 -27.06 17.57
C HIS A 219 -6.44 -27.64 16.59
N ARG A 220 -7.72 -27.32 16.81
CA ARG A 220 -8.77 -27.37 15.81
C ARG A 220 -9.25 -25.96 15.57
N ALA A 221 -9.50 -25.63 14.30
CA ALA A 221 -9.86 -24.27 13.92
C ALA A 221 -11.13 -23.80 14.65
N SER A 222 -12.13 -24.68 14.81
CA SER A 222 -13.39 -24.34 15.50
C SER A 222 -13.19 -24.03 16.98
N GLY A 223 -12.32 -24.78 17.67
CA GLY A 223 -12.00 -24.61 19.09
C GLY A 223 -11.21 -23.34 19.35
N ASP A 224 -10.17 -23.10 18.56
CA ASP A 224 -9.31 -21.92 18.69
C ASP A 224 -10.04 -20.64 18.25
N ALA A 225 -10.89 -20.68 17.22
CA ALA A 225 -11.75 -19.55 16.85
C ALA A 225 -12.80 -19.24 17.95
N MET A 226 -13.41 -20.24 18.57
CA MET A 226 -14.36 -20.03 19.68
C MET A 226 -13.67 -19.39 20.91
N ALA A 227 -12.47 -19.86 21.25
CA ALA A 227 -11.67 -19.22 22.30
C ALA A 227 -11.30 -17.76 21.93
N THR A 228 -11.04 -17.51 20.64
CA THR A 228 -10.80 -16.16 20.12
C THR A 228 -12.03 -15.27 20.21
N VAL A 229 -13.25 -15.78 19.99
CA VAL A 229 -14.50 -15.03 20.22
C VAL A 229 -14.57 -14.56 21.67
N LYS A 230 -14.41 -15.48 22.64
CA LYS A 230 -14.46 -15.15 24.07
C LYS A 230 -13.37 -14.16 24.49
N LEU A 231 -12.16 -14.32 23.95
CA LEU A 231 -11.08 -13.36 24.18
C LEU A 231 -11.45 -11.98 23.60
N PHE A 232 -12.05 -11.95 22.41
CA PHE A 232 -12.46 -10.72 21.76
C PHE A 232 -13.60 -10.01 22.50
N GLU A 233 -14.55 -10.74 23.08
CA GLU A 233 -15.57 -10.22 24.00
C GLU A 233 -14.93 -9.44 25.15
N LEU A 234 -13.98 -10.05 25.87
CA LEU A 234 -13.26 -9.38 26.96
C LEU A 234 -12.48 -8.15 26.51
N LEU A 235 -11.89 -8.20 25.30
CA LEU A 235 -11.16 -7.05 24.74
C LEU A 235 -12.10 -5.91 24.37
N LEU A 236 -13.31 -6.19 23.89
CA LEU A 236 -14.33 -5.18 23.62
C LEU A 236 -14.86 -4.55 24.91
N GLU A 237 -15.06 -5.36 25.95
CA GLU A 237 -15.49 -4.87 27.28
C GLU A 237 -14.41 -3.98 27.93
N ALA A 238 -13.14 -4.32 27.78
CA ALA A 238 -12.03 -3.56 28.34
C ALA A 238 -11.71 -2.25 27.58
N ASP A 239 -12.25 -2.06 26.37
CA ASP A 239 -12.00 -0.86 25.55
C ASP A 239 -12.94 0.30 25.92
N GLU A 240 -12.80 0.83 27.14
CA GLU A 240 -13.64 1.92 27.70
C GLU A 240 -13.57 3.25 26.91
N GLU A 241 -12.50 3.49 26.15
CA GLU A 241 -12.25 4.76 25.43
C GLU A 241 -12.78 4.79 23.98
N SER A 242 -13.54 3.77 23.54
CA SER A 242 -14.05 3.68 22.17
C SER A 242 -12.91 3.69 21.12
N TYR A 243 -11.83 2.94 21.38
CA TYR A 243 -10.77 2.73 20.38
C TYR A 243 -11.18 1.68 19.34
N MET A 244 -12.22 2.00 18.56
CA MET A 244 -12.44 1.39 17.26
C MET A 244 -11.59 1.97 16.09
N PRO A 245 -10.30 2.36 16.24
CA PRO A 245 -9.36 2.35 15.12
C PRO A 245 -8.38 1.17 15.17
N CYS A 246 -8.67 0.09 15.92
CA CYS A 246 -7.90 -1.15 15.89
C CYS A 246 -8.29 -2.10 14.74
N ILE A 247 -9.03 -1.60 13.73
CA ILE A 247 -8.95 -2.19 12.39
C ILE A 247 -7.49 -2.02 11.97
N ILE A 248 -6.76 -3.12 11.91
CA ILE A 248 -5.44 -3.24 11.32
C ILE A 248 -5.55 -2.85 9.86
N ARG A 249 -5.49 -1.54 9.62
CA ARG A 249 -4.68 -1.03 8.53
C ARG A 249 -3.25 -1.37 8.91
N ASN A 250 -2.75 -2.48 8.37
CA ASN A 250 -1.37 -2.96 8.41
C ASN A 250 -0.49 -2.16 9.37
N SER A 251 -0.28 -2.71 10.56
CA SER A 251 0.49 -2.17 11.69
C SER A 251 1.98 -1.96 11.35
N LYS A 252 2.25 -0.98 10.49
CA LYS A 252 3.52 -0.25 10.33
C LYS A 252 3.30 1.25 10.01
N ILE A 253 2.05 1.70 10.04
CA ILE A 253 1.60 3.03 9.59
C ILE A 253 1.51 4.05 10.74
N SER A 254 1.82 3.67 11.99
CA SER A 254 1.65 4.52 13.18
C SER A 254 2.61 5.72 13.30
N LYS A 255 3.37 6.05 12.24
CA LYS A 255 4.19 7.27 12.12
C LYS A 255 4.15 7.85 10.71
N LEU A 256 2.98 7.84 10.07
CA LEU A 256 2.79 8.61 8.84
C LEU A 256 2.70 10.11 9.15
N ASN A 257 3.12 10.93 8.19
CA ASN A 257 2.84 12.36 8.22
C ASN A 257 1.29 12.53 8.34
N PRO A 258 0.78 13.32 9.30
CA PRO A 258 -0.67 13.54 9.48
C PRO A 258 -1.40 14.04 8.24
N SER A 259 -0.66 14.60 7.28
CA SER A 259 -1.17 15.15 6.02
C SER A 259 -1.33 14.12 4.91
N LEU A 260 -0.87 12.87 5.10
CA LEU A 260 -0.96 11.82 4.09
C LEU A 260 -2.36 11.19 4.10
N ASP A 261 -3.05 11.26 2.97
CA ASP A 261 -4.39 10.69 2.84
C ASP A 261 -4.36 9.16 2.92
N SER A 262 -4.83 8.63 4.04
CA SER A 262 -4.93 7.19 4.29
C SER A 262 -5.83 6.45 3.29
N LYS A 263 -6.77 7.13 2.60
CA LYS A 263 -7.65 6.49 1.62
C LYS A 263 -6.91 6.16 0.33
N LYS A 264 -6.12 7.11 -0.20
CA LYS A 264 -5.30 6.89 -1.40
C LYS A 264 -4.33 5.72 -1.25
N LEU A 265 -3.84 5.46 -0.04
CA LEU A 265 -2.92 4.35 0.26
C LEU A 265 -3.56 2.97 0.10
N ASP A 266 -4.82 2.83 0.54
CA ASP A 266 -5.58 1.57 0.47
C ASP A 266 -5.97 1.22 -1.00
N ASP A 267 -6.07 2.26 -1.84
CA ASP A 267 -6.44 2.15 -3.26
C ASP A 267 -5.27 1.83 -4.20
N ILE A 268 -4.02 1.85 -3.71
CA ILE A 268 -2.86 1.51 -4.53
C ILE A 268 -2.93 0.02 -4.93
N PRO A 269 -2.89 -0.32 -6.22
CA PRO A 269 -3.00 -1.71 -6.69
C PRO A 269 -1.73 -2.53 -6.43
N GLU A 270 -1.89 -3.84 -6.36
CA GLU A 270 -0.79 -4.80 -6.20
C GLU A 270 -0.17 -5.24 -7.53
N GLU A 271 0.08 -4.28 -8.41
CA GLU A 271 0.51 -4.51 -9.79
C GLU A 271 1.88 -3.89 -10.11
N PRO A 272 2.52 -4.27 -11.24
CA PRO A 272 3.75 -3.65 -11.70
C PRO A 272 3.54 -2.21 -12.16
N GLY A 273 4.43 -1.30 -11.73
CA GLY A 273 4.33 0.10 -12.07
C GLY A 273 5.43 0.97 -11.51
N VAL A 274 5.30 2.27 -11.77
CA VAL A 274 6.13 3.36 -11.25
C VAL A 274 5.30 4.13 -10.23
N TYR A 275 5.91 4.59 -9.14
CA TYR A 275 5.26 5.41 -8.12
C TYR A 275 6.10 6.65 -7.81
N TYR A 276 5.40 7.69 -7.37
CA TYR A 276 5.90 9.05 -7.20
C TYR A 276 5.59 9.54 -5.79
N PHE A 277 6.57 10.13 -5.12
CA PHE A 277 6.35 10.77 -3.82
C PHE A 277 6.50 12.28 -3.93
N TYR A 278 5.53 12.98 -3.35
CA TYR A 278 5.49 14.44 -3.31
C TYR A 278 5.54 14.96 -1.88
N ASN A 279 6.13 16.14 -1.71
CA ASN A 279 6.13 16.86 -0.44
C ASN A 279 4.93 17.83 -0.32
N THR A 280 4.85 18.55 0.80
CA THR A 280 3.81 19.56 1.08
C THR A 280 3.71 20.63 -0.01
N ASP A 281 4.82 20.98 -0.66
CA ASP A 281 4.91 21.97 -1.74
C ASP A 281 4.55 21.38 -3.12
N LYS A 282 4.04 20.14 -3.18
CA LYS A 282 3.77 19.37 -4.41
C LYS A 282 5.01 19.14 -5.29
N GLN A 283 6.21 19.16 -4.70
CA GLN A 283 7.44 18.87 -5.42
C GLN A 283 7.73 17.36 -5.42
N LEU A 284 8.14 16.84 -6.58
CA LEU A 284 8.50 15.44 -6.74
C LEU A 284 9.85 15.14 -6.07
N ILE A 285 9.82 14.42 -4.96
CA ILE A 285 11.00 14.14 -4.13
C ILE A 285 11.61 12.76 -4.41
N TYR A 286 10.82 11.80 -4.89
CA TYR A 286 11.26 10.43 -5.19
C TYR A 286 10.41 9.76 -6.27
N ILE A 287 11.05 8.93 -7.08
CA ILE A 287 10.41 8.04 -8.07
C ILE A 287 10.92 6.62 -7.81
N GLY A 288 10.06 5.61 -7.86
CA GLY A 288 10.51 4.22 -7.76
C GLY A 288 9.68 3.27 -8.60
N LYS A 289 10.22 2.08 -8.87
CA LYS A 289 9.53 0.99 -9.57
C LYS A 289 9.28 -0.23 -8.68
N SER A 290 8.25 -1.00 -9.01
CA SER A 290 8.03 -2.30 -8.38
C SER A 290 7.24 -3.26 -9.27
N LYS A 291 7.35 -4.57 -8.99
CA LYS A 291 6.38 -5.59 -9.46
C LYS A 291 5.05 -5.52 -8.72
N ASN A 292 5.06 -4.89 -7.55
CA ASN A 292 3.90 -4.68 -6.69
C ASN A 292 4.09 -3.31 -6.04
N ILE A 293 3.47 -2.28 -6.61
CA ILE A 293 3.66 -0.90 -6.16
C ILE A 293 3.14 -0.67 -4.74
N HIS A 294 2.01 -1.27 -4.38
CA HIS A 294 1.46 -1.19 -3.02
C HIS A 294 2.45 -1.68 -1.95
N GLN A 295 2.98 -2.91 -2.09
CA GLN A 295 3.96 -3.44 -1.13
C GLN A 295 5.22 -2.58 -1.04
N ARG A 296 5.66 -2.02 -2.16
CA ARG A 296 6.88 -1.22 -2.21
C ARG A 296 6.68 0.14 -1.55
N VAL A 297 5.56 0.82 -1.82
CA VAL A 297 5.17 2.06 -1.16
C VAL A 297 5.09 1.84 0.35
N MET A 298 4.40 0.80 0.81
CA MET A 298 4.30 0.45 2.23
C MET A 298 5.66 0.17 2.87
N SER A 299 6.58 -0.46 2.12
CA SER A 299 7.96 -0.65 2.60
C SER A 299 8.70 0.67 2.79
N HIS A 300 8.48 1.69 1.95
CA HIS A 300 9.09 3.01 2.12
C HIS A 300 8.51 3.75 3.32
N LEU A 301 7.19 3.70 3.51
CA LEU A 301 6.49 4.35 4.61
C LEU A 301 6.86 3.75 5.98
N SER A 302 7.22 2.47 6.00
CA SER A 302 7.64 1.76 7.20
C SER A 302 9.17 1.70 7.41
N ASN A 303 9.95 2.32 6.53
CA ASN A 303 11.41 2.19 6.55
C ASN A 303 12.08 3.10 7.60
N ASN A 304 12.52 2.49 8.71
CA ASN A 304 13.25 3.15 9.79
C ASN A 304 14.76 2.83 9.80
N THR A 305 15.33 2.33 8.69
CA THR A 305 16.72 1.81 8.70
C THR A 305 17.79 2.91 8.67
N SER A 306 17.48 4.11 8.17
CA SER A 306 18.48 5.19 8.07
C SER A 306 17.86 6.57 8.30
N LYS A 307 18.65 7.52 8.83
CA LYS A 307 18.24 8.92 9.00
C LYS A 307 17.70 9.55 7.71
N ARG A 308 18.28 9.16 6.57
CA ARG A 308 17.82 9.61 5.24
C ARG A 308 16.47 9.02 4.86
N ALA A 309 16.24 7.73 5.14
CA ALA A 309 14.95 7.09 4.89
C ALA A 309 13.85 7.69 5.77
N MET A 310 14.15 7.97 7.03
CA MET A 310 13.23 8.67 7.95
C MET A 310 12.89 10.06 7.43
N LYS A 311 13.88 10.87 7.05
CA LYS A 311 13.66 12.22 6.49
C LYS A 311 12.80 12.20 5.23
N MET A 312 13.09 11.28 4.32
CA MET A 312 12.28 11.11 3.11
C MET A 312 10.83 10.78 3.46
N ARG A 313 10.60 9.81 4.35
CA ARG A 313 9.25 9.42 4.79
C ARG A 313 8.49 10.59 5.38
N ASP A 314 9.12 11.37 6.26
CA ASP A 314 8.48 12.48 6.96
C ASP A 314 8.08 13.61 5.99
N GLU A 315 8.78 13.74 4.86
CA GLU A 315 8.46 14.68 3.78
C GLU A 315 7.32 14.20 2.86
N ILE A 316 6.92 12.92 2.88
CA ILE A 316 5.87 12.41 1.98
C ILE A 316 4.49 12.91 2.45
N VAL A 317 3.81 13.62 1.56
CA VAL A 317 2.44 14.13 1.77
C VAL A 317 1.47 13.60 0.72
N ASP A 318 1.93 13.31 -0.50
CA ASP A 318 1.10 12.71 -1.55
C ASP A 318 1.87 11.63 -2.31
N ILE A 319 1.11 10.67 -2.83
CA ILE A 319 1.62 9.51 -3.56
C ILE A 319 0.80 9.35 -4.83
N ASP A 320 1.50 9.27 -5.95
CA ASP A 320 0.91 8.98 -7.25
C ASP A 320 1.55 7.72 -7.85
N TYR A 321 0.91 7.12 -8.84
CA TYR A 321 1.43 5.93 -9.50
C TYR A 321 0.95 5.79 -10.94
N GLU A 322 1.73 5.05 -11.73
CA GLU A 322 1.36 4.64 -13.08
C GLU A 322 1.61 3.15 -13.27
N LEU A 323 0.59 2.44 -13.73
CA LEU A 323 0.65 1.02 -14.04
C LEU A 323 1.32 0.80 -15.40
N THR A 324 2.27 -0.12 -15.45
CA THR A 324 3.05 -0.40 -16.67
C THR A 324 2.77 -1.79 -17.25
N GLY A 325 1.95 -2.60 -16.56
CA GLY A 325 1.63 -3.99 -16.92
C GLY A 325 2.78 -4.98 -16.76
N ASN A 326 4.04 -4.54 -16.89
CA ASN A 326 5.23 -5.35 -16.73
C ASN A 326 6.36 -4.57 -16.04
N GLU A 327 7.19 -5.28 -15.28
CA GLU A 327 8.41 -4.77 -14.64
C GLU A 327 9.41 -4.17 -15.64
N LEU A 328 9.59 -4.75 -16.82
CA LEU A 328 10.57 -4.23 -17.78
C LEU A 328 10.24 -2.79 -18.19
N ILE A 329 8.95 -2.52 -18.43
CA ILE A 329 8.47 -1.17 -18.76
C ILE A 329 8.62 -0.25 -17.55
N ALA A 330 8.31 -0.72 -16.33
CA ALA A 330 8.53 0.04 -15.10
C ALA A 330 10.00 0.44 -14.91
N LEU A 331 10.94 -0.47 -15.20
CA LEU A 331 12.38 -0.22 -15.12
C LEU A 331 12.83 0.86 -16.11
N LEU A 332 12.37 0.78 -17.36
CA LEU A 332 12.72 1.75 -18.39
C LEU A 332 12.12 3.12 -18.09
N LYS A 333 10.85 3.16 -17.70
CA LYS A 333 10.13 4.38 -17.38
C LYS A 333 10.69 5.08 -16.14
N GLU A 334 10.95 4.36 -15.06
CA GLU A 334 11.62 4.90 -13.86
C GLU A 334 12.96 5.54 -14.22
N SER A 335 13.79 4.85 -15.00
CA SER A 335 15.10 5.34 -15.43
C SER A 335 15.01 6.63 -16.23
N GLU A 336 14.04 6.75 -17.12
CA GLU A 336 13.81 7.95 -17.93
C GLU A 336 13.32 9.12 -17.06
N GLU A 337 12.31 8.90 -16.24
CA GLU A 337 11.71 9.96 -15.43
C GLU A 337 12.64 10.47 -14.32
N ILE A 338 13.50 9.62 -13.76
CA ILE A 338 14.52 10.06 -12.82
C ILE A 338 15.53 11.00 -13.50
N LYS A 339 15.87 10.75 -14.77
CA LYS A 339 16.79 11.61 -15.52
C LYS A 339 16.16 12.94 -15.89
N GLN A 340 14.88 12.95 -16.25
CA GLN A 340 14.11 14.15 -16.56
C GLN A 340 13.88 15.01 -15.32
N ASN A 341 13.32 14.42 -14.26
CA ASN A 341 12.84 15.16 -13.09
C ASN A 341 13.90 15.33 -11.98
N LYS A 342 14.96 14.50 -11.98
CA LYS A 342 16.10 14.58 -11.04
C LYS A 342 15.70 14.67 -9.54
N PRO A 343 14.74 13.87 -9.06
CA PRO A 343 14.14 13.99 -7.73
C PRO A 343 15.14 13.79 -6.59
N VAL A 344 15.04 14.58 -5.51
CA VAL A 344 16.02 14.79 -4.43
C VAL A 344 16.53 13.50 -3.73
N TYR A 345 15.75 12.41 -3.76
CA TYR A 345 16.16 11.14 -3.15
C TYR A 345 16.79 10.12 -4.13
N ASN A 346 16.56 10.18 -5.45
CA ASN A 346 17.10 9.24 -6.45
C ASN A 346 18.54 9.53 -6.93
N ARG A 347 19.51 9.75 -6.03
CA ARG A 347 20.85 10.26 -6.38
C ARG A 347 21.64 9.39 -7.38
N ALA A 348 21.55 8.06 -7.28
CA ALA A 348 22.37 7.14 -8.07
C ALA A 348 22.00 7.16 -9.57
N GLN A 349 20.71 7.23 -9.89
CA GLN A 349 20.19 7.10 -11.26
C GLN A 349 20.05 8.46 -12.00
N ARG A 350 20.32 9.60 -11.35
CA ARG A 350 20.23 10.92 -12.04
C ARG A 350 21.31 11.17 -13.08
N ARG A 351 22.44 10.47 -12.97
CA ARG A 351 23.60 10.70 -13.81
C ARG A 351 23.54 9.75 -14.99
N ASN A 352 23.66 10.29 -16.20
CA ASN A 352 23.99 9.46 -17.34
C ASN A 352 25.39 8.87 -17.12
N GLY A 353 25.45 7.55 -16.93
CA GLY A 353 26.72 6.81 -16.81
C GLY A 353 27.56 6.84 -18.09
N TYR A 354 26.96 7.28 -19.21
CA TYR A 354 27.63 7.46 -20.48
C TYR A 354 28.41 8.77 -20.49
N THR A 355 29.74 8.63 -20.38
CA THR A 355 30.66 9.76 -20.21
C THR A 355 31.57 9.94 -21.40
N TRP A 356 31.50 9.03 -22.37
CA TRP A 356 32.26 9.05 -23.61
C TRP A 356 31.33 8.94 -24.81
N GLY A 357 31.62 9.69 -25.86
CA GLY A 357 30.89 9.68 -27.11
C GLY A 357 31.82 9.51 -28.30
N VAL A 358 31.33 8.84 -29.34
CA VAL A 358 32.01 8.74 -30.63
C VAL A 358 31.44 9.79 -31.58
N PHE A 359 32.32 10.58 -32.17
CA PHE A 359 32.00 11.64 -33.12
C PHE A 359 32.60 11.31 -34.48
N SER A 360 31.93 11.71 -35.55
CA SER A 360 32.50 11.71 -36.89
C SER A 360 32.84 13.11 -37.35
N SER A 361 34.00 13.30 -37.97
CA SER A 361 34.36 14.50 -38.72
C SER A 361 34.97 14.12 -40.06
N ARG A 362 35.16 15.08 -40.96
CA ARG A 362 35.94 14.88 -42.19
C ARG A 362 37.32 15.51 -42.02
N ASN A 363 38.36 14.82 -42.46
CA ASN A 363 39.70 15.40 -42.52
C ASN A 363 39.91 16.21 -43.81
N ASP A 364 41.04 16.91 -43.92
CA ASP A 364 41.39 17.75 -45.07
C ASP A 364 41.46 16.98 -46.41
N LYS A 365 41.58 15.66 -46.35
CA LYS A 365 41.60 14.75 -47.51
C LYS A 365 40.22 14.16 -47.84
N GLY A 366 39.17 14.62 -47.17
CA GLY A 366 37.77 14.21 -47.39
C GLY A 366 37.34 12.92 -46.69
N TYR A 367 38.23 12.24 -45.95
CA TYR A 367 37.90 10.98 -45.28
C TYR A 367 37.09 11.22 -44.00
N ILE A 368 36.11 10.37 -43.73
CA ILE A 368 35.42 10.32 -42.44
C ILE A 368 36.37 9.75 -41.39
N VAL A 369 36.55 10.48 -40.29
CA VAL A 369 37.34 10.08 -39.14
C VAL A 369 36.49 9.99 -37.89
N PHE A 370 36.81 9.03 -37.02
CA PHE A 370 36.10 8.85 -35.76
C PHE A 370 36.95 9.33 -34.58
N GLU A 371 36.34 10.11 -33.70
CA GLU A 371 36.98 10.62 -32.49
C GLU A 371 36.19 10.24 -31.24
N ILE A 372 36.89 9.69 -30.24
CA ILE A 372 36.31 9.38 -28.94
C ILE A 372 36.57 10.57 -27.99
N LYS A 373 35.52 11.28 -27.60
CA LYS A 373 35.61 12.43 -26.69
C LYS A 373 34.80 12.20 -25.42
N ASN A 374 35.24 12.83 -24.33
CA ASN A 374 34.44 12.86 -23.10
C ASN A 374 33.26 13.82 -23.29
N ILE A 375 32.05 13.37 -22.96
CA ILE A 375 30.79 14.10 -23.16
C ILE A 375 30.18 14.60 -21.84
N ARG A 376 30.87 14.45 -20.69
CA ARG A 376 30.35 14.93 -19.40
C ARG A 376 30.08 16.43 -19.45
N GLY A 377 28.85 16.82 -19.15
CA GLY A 377 28.45 18.22 -18.99
C GLY A 377 28.49 19.07 -20.26
N ARG A 378 28.55 18.45 -21.44
CA ARG A 378 28.55 19.15 -22.73
C ARG A 378 27.27 18.83 -23.49
N ASN A 379 26.60 19.84 -24.04
CA ASN A 379 25.44 19.65 -24.91
C ASN A 379 25.93 19.32 -26.33
N ILE A 380 26.28 18.06 -26.58
CA ILE A 380 26.79 17.59 -27.87
C ILE A 380 26.09 16.28 -28.22
N HIS A 381 25.85 16.05 -29.51
CA HIS A 381 25.20 14.85 -30.04
C HIS A 381 26.22 13.91 -30.68
N PRO A 382 26.81 12.97 -29.94
CA PRO A 382 27.66 11.93 -30.52
C PRO A 382 26.84 10.93 -31.35
N LEU A 383 27.49 10.23 -32.27
CA LEU A 383 26.89 9.11 -33.01
C LEU A 383 26.52 7.92 -32.10
N SER A 384 27.27 7.73 -31.02
CA SER A 384 27.07 6.65 -30.05
C SER A 384 27.71 7.00 -28.71
N VAL A 385 27.18 6.47 -27.61
CA VAL A 385 27.60 6.80 -26.24
C VAL A 385 28.05 5.57 -25.46
N PHE A 386 29.05 5.75 -24.58
CA PHE A 386 29.71 4.67 -23.85
C PHE A 386 30.03 5.05 -22.40
N THR A 387 30.04 4.06 -21.52
CA THR A 387 30.33 4.25 -20.08
C THR A 387 31.82 4.54 -19.84
N SER A 388 32.70 3.99 -20.68
CA SER A 388 34.15 4.17 -20.62
C SER A 388 34.78 4.37 -21.99
N ARG A 389 35.96 5.00 -22.03
CA ARG A 389 36.77 5.13 -23.25
C ARG A 389 37.14 3.76 -23.84
N GLY A 390 37.41 2.78 -22.97
CA GLY A 390 37.76 1.42 -23.37
C GLY A 390 36.62 0.73 -24.12
N SER A 391 35.39 0.82 -23.60
CA SER A 391 34.20 0.26 -24.26
C SER A 391 33.96 0.90 -25.63
N ALA A 392 34.07 2.23 -25.73
CA ALA A 392 33.97 2.95 -27.01
C ALA A 392 35.02 2.45 -28.03
N ARG A 393 36.28 2.29 -27.58
CA ARG A 393 37.38 1.83 -28.41
C ARG A 393 37.19 0.39 -28.87
N SER A 394 36.72 -0.50 -28.00
CA SER A 394 36.43 -1.89 -28.35
C SER A 394 35.30 -1.99 -29.38
N SER A 395 34.24 -1.18 -29.24
CA SER A 395 33.16 -1.14 -30.23
C SER A 395 33.63 -0.62 -31.60
N ILE A 396 34.43 0.46 -31.63
CA ILE A 396 35.04 0.92 -32.89
C ILE A 396 35.94 -0.18 -33.49
N ARG A 397 36.75 -0.84 -32.67
CA ARG A 397 37.62 -1.93 -33.12
C ARG A 397 36.82 -3.08 -33.74
N SER A 398 35.73 -3.50 -33.13
CA SER A 398 34.84 -4.52 -33.68
C SER A 398 34.24 -4.11 -35.03
N LEU A 399 33.86 -2.83 -35.20
CA LEU A 399 33.39 -2.31 -36.49
C LEU A 399 34.52 -2.26 -37.53
N VAL A 400 35.72 -1.88 -37.12
CA VAL A 400 36.89 -1.85 -37.99
C VAL A 400 37.23 -3.24 -38.50
N ASP A 401 37.27 -4.23 -37.61
CA ASP A 401 37.57 -5.61 -37.96
C ASP A 401 36.46 -6.21 -38.85
N LYS A 402 35.19 -5.90 -38.56
CA LYS A 402 34.03 -6.41 -39.32
C LYS A 402 33.94 -5.83 -40.74
N TYR A 403 34.25 -4.55 -40.91
CA TYR A 403 34.09 -3.85 -42.19
C TYR A 403 35.43 -3.51 -42.85
N GLU A 404 36.52 -4.11 -42.39
CA GLU A 404 37.88 -3.93 -42.93
C GLU A 404 38.31 -2.45 -43.01
N LEU A 405 37.94 -1.64 -42.01
CA LEU A 405 38.15 -0.19 -42.03
C LEU A 405 39.59 0.20 -41.69
N CYS A 406 39.99 1.40 -42.09
CA CYS A 406 41.27 1.96 -41.68
C CYS A 406 41.28 2.29 -40.17
N GLN A 407 42.07 1.56 -39.39
CA GLN A 407 42.25 1.78 -37.95
C GLN A 407 42.75 3.20 -37.62
N GLN A 408 43.58 3.78 -38.48
CA GLN A 408 44.12 5.15 -38.31
C GLN A 408 43.02 6.20 -38.49
N LEU A 409 42.17 6.07 -39.53
CA LEU A 409 41.03 6.99 -39.73
C LEU A 409 39.95 6.79 -38.66
N CYS A 410 39.81 5.58 -38.12
CA CYS A 410 38.87 5.30 -37.02
C CYS A 410 39.39 5.72 -35.64
N GLY A 411 40.51 6.45 -35.55
CA GLY A 411 41.02 7.00 -34.30
C GLY A 411 41.55 5.94 -33.32
N LEU A 412 41.85 4.72 -33.79
CA LEU A 412 42.38 3.64 -32.95
C LEU A 412 43.88 3.77 -32.70
N TYR A 413 44.67 4.37 -33.58
CA TYR A 413 46.03 4.76 -33.26
C TYR A 413 46.46 5.97 -34.07
N LYS A 414 47.41 6.74 -33.54
CA LYS A 414 48.02 7.88 -34.24
C LYS A 414 49.35 7.41 -34.83
N SER A 415 49.58 7.74 -36.09
CA SER A 415 50.81 7.46 -36.84
C SER A 415 51.00 8.59 -37.83
N ASP A 416 52.21 9.13 -37.91
CA ASP A 416 52.59 10.12 -38.92
C ASP A 416 52.84 9.46 -40.29
N ASN A 417 53.07 8.14 -40.30
CA ASN A 417 53.24 7.32 -41.48
C ASN A 417 51.89 6.74 -41.97
N GLY A 418 51.86 6.29 -43.23
CA GLY A 418 50.68 5.65 -43.83
C GLY A 418 50.21 4.41 -43.06
N CYS A 419 48.91 4.11 -43.12
CA CYS A 419 48.32 2.99 -42.38
C CYS A 419 49.00 1.65 -42.73
N PHE A 420 49.62 1.00 -41.74
CA PHE A 420 50.29 -0.30 -41.89
C PHE A 420 49.36 -1.37 -42.48
N GLN A 421 48.09 -1.43 -42.05
CA GLN A 421 47.13 -2.41 -42.58
C GLN A 421 46.73 -2.16 -44.03
N ARG A 422 46.91 -0.94 -44.53
CA ARG A 422 46.80 -0.65 -45.96
C ARG A 422 47.99 -1.22 -46.74
N GLN A 423 49.19 -1.19 -46.16
CA GLN A 423 50.39 -1.77 -46.78
C GLN A 423 50.29 -3.30 -46.90
N VAL A 424 49.60 -3.95 -45.96
CA VAL A 424 49.37 -5.41 -45.96
C VAL A 424 48.06 -5.81 -46.68
N GLY A 425 47.34 -4.85 -47.30
CA GLY A 425 46.14 -5.14 -48.12
C GLY A 425 44.86 -5.50 -47.36
N ILE A 426 44.84 -5.33 -46.03
CA ILE A 426 43.72 -5.74 -45.15
C ILE A 426 42.70 -4.61 -44.96
N CYS A 427 43.05 -3.37 -45.34
CA CYS A 427 42.26 -2.17 -45.10
C CYS A 427 41.60 -1.65 -46.39
N ARG A 428 40.27 -1.50 -46.39
CA ARG A 428 39.51 -0.75 -47.41
C ARG A 428 39.32 0.71 -46.98
N LEU A 429 39.71 1.65 -47.84
CA LEU A 429 39.53 3.09 -47.60
C LEU A 429 38.08 3.50 -47.88
N TRP A 430 37.47 4.31 -47.01
CA TRP A 430 36.24 5.03 -47.35
C TRP A 430 36.55 6.08 -48.41
N ARG A 431 36.13 5.86 -49.66
CA ARG A 431 35.80 6.95 -50.59
C ARG A 431 34.31 6.82 -50.86
N PHE A 432 33.52 7.74 -50.31
CA PHE A 432 32.21 8.07 -50.86
C PHE A 432 32.39 9.30 -51.74
#